data_AF-A0A428NN64-F1
#
_entry.id   AF-A0A428NN64-F1
#
_cell.length_a   1.000
_cell.length_b   1.000
_cell.length_c   1.000
_cell.angle_alpha   90.00
_cell.angle_beta   90.00
_cell.angle_gamma   90.00
#
_symmetry.space_group_name_H-M   'P 1'
#
loop_
_entity.id
_entity.type
_entity.pdbx_description
1 polymer ?
#
loop_
_entity_poly.entity_id
_entity_poly.type
_entity_poly.pdbx_seq_one_letter_code
_entity_poly.pdbx_strand_id
1 'polypeptide(L)'
;MAEALRDLLAPDQQTDPSALEYLTYLAEQQSDFLQTSEPQVLSQTSHSLLLAVQALSKRSHKPVVESAASHATLRQSLPTLAQRASDLVQAVPRLDAQAEHFSSAFGKASESKLLARRKQALLLLRNSERLVDVMEMPLLLSSAVSATPVNHSSTLELYAHVRRLASLYPDSPLVTSVLEEADAAIRQMAADLVGTLKAPNLKLAAAVRTIGWLKRIVPDLVTDTPTEDALPAVFLVCRLATLLTTLEALEPLRDLADEERSRQDKSASSWSGGQQTERYLKRFIEIFREHSFSIVSVFKSISSSFAPPTEHDADPLRLLPSPMATFPLHLVEMLVETLRIYLPTVKDQTSRESILTQVLYCAGSLGRLGADFGMLLASIGVDEWVELVKRHRLLAGRLESVIGDYRGNHASVAS
;
A
#
# COMPACT_ATOMS: atom_id res chain seq x y z
N MET A 1 -70.59 42.09 88.43
CA MET A 1 -71.15 40.86 89.02
C MET A 1 -70.88 39.63 88.15
N ALA A 2 -71.04 39.68 86.82
CA ALA A 2 -70.75 38.56 85.93
C ALA A 2 -69.28 38.09 85.91
N GLU A 3 -68.31 39.01 85.94
CA GLU A 3 -66.88 38.67 86.06
C GLU A 3 -66.56 38.00 87.41
N ALA A 4 -67.16 38.47 88.51
CA ALA A 4 -67.00 37.87 89.82
C ALA A 4 -67.68 36.49 89.96
N LEU A 5 -68.80 36.25 89.26
CA LEU A 5 -69.44 34.92 89.17
C LEU A 5 -68.61 33.94 88.32
N ARG A 6 -67.97 34.43 87.26
CA ARG A 6 -67.05 33.66 86.42
C ARG A 6 -65.83 33.18 87.21
N ASP A 7 -65.20 34.08 87.95
CA ASP A 7 -64.06 33.78 88.81
C ASP A 7 -64.40 32.73 89.89
N LEU A 8 -65.68 32.63 90.28
CA LEU A 8 -66.19 31.69 91.27
C LEU A 8 -66.55 30.31 90.68
N LEU A 9 -66.93 30.24 89.40
CA LEU A 9 -67.43 29.03 88.73
C LEU A 9 -66.36 28.28 87.91
N ALA A 10 -65.42 28.98 87.26
CA ALA A 10 -64.35 28.35 86.47
C ALA A 10 -63.17 29.32 86.25
N PRO A 11 -62.14 29.31 87.12
CA PRO A 11 -61.05 30.30 87.07
C PRO A 11 -60.06 30.12 85.90
N ASP A 12 -60.04 28.98 85.21
CA ASP A 12 -58.97 28.61 84.24
C ASP A 12 -59.38 28.57 82.76
N GLN A 13 -60.55 29.10 82.36
CA GLN A 13 -61.06 28.97 80.98
C GLN A 13 -60.95 30.28 80.16
N GLN A 14 -60.38 30.18 78.95
CA GLN A 14 -60.17 31.28 77.99
C GLN A 14 -61.47 32.06 77.66
N THR A 15 -61.33 33.37 77.41
CA THR A 15 -62.42 34.33 77.20
C THR A 15 -63.19 34.07 75.91
N ASP A 16 -64.26 33.28 75.99
CA ASP A 16 -65.27 33.25 74.93
C ASP A 16 -66.25 34.42 75.14
N PRO A 17 -66.38 35.36 74.19
CA PRO A 17 -67.21 36.56 74.34
C PRO A 17 -68.70 36.22 74.52
N SER A 18 -69.16 35.14 73.87
CA SER A 18 -70.53 34.63 74.02
C SER A 18 -70.80 34.02 75.40
N ALA A 19 -69.79 33.45 76.06
CA ALA A 19 -69.92 32.93 77.42
C ALA A 19 -70.08 34.08 78.43
N LEU A 20 -69.39 35.20 78.22
CA LEU A 20 -69.50 36.39 79.06
C LEU A 20 -70.88 37.05 78.97
N GLU A 21 -71.43 37.18 77.76
CA GLU A 21 -72.78 37.71 77.54
C GLU A 21 -73.87 36.84 78.22
N TYR A 22 -73.69 35.52 78.22
CA TYR A 22 -74.59 34.62 78.91
C TYR A 22 -74.49 34.76 80.44
N LEU A 23 -73.28 34.86 80.98
CA LEU A 23 -73.08 35.07 82.42
C LEU A 23 -73.63 36.42 82.91
N THR A 24 -73.60 37.47 82.07
CA THR A 24 -74.28 38.73 82.38
C THR A 24 -75.79 38.58 82.44
N TYR A 25 -76.37 37.82 81.51
CA TYR A 25 -77.81 37.54 81.51
C TYR A 25 -78.24 36.76 82.78
N LEU A 26 -77.44 35.81 83.25
CA LEU A 26 -77.73 35.08 84.49
C LEU A 26 -77.65 35.95 85.75
N ALA A 27 -76.74 36.92 85.77
CA ALA A 27 -76.57 37.82 86.91
C ALA A 27 -77.76 38.79 87.10
N GLU A 28 -78.60 38.97 86.08
CA GLU A 28 -79.74 39.91 86.09
C GLU A 28 -81.08 39.27 86.49
N GLN A 29 -81.15 37.95 86.71
CA GLN A 29 -82.40 37.23 86.97
C GLN A 29 -82.64 36.88 88.45
N GLN A 30 -83.90 36.67 88.81
CA GLN A 30 -84.33 36.35 90.18
C GLN A 30 -84.01 34.88 90.55
N SER A 31 -83.66 34.63 91.81
CA SER A 31 -83.19 33.32 92.30
C SER A 31 -84.17 32.17 92.05
N ASP A 32 -85.49 32.43 92.11
CA ASP A 32 -86.52 31.41 91.90
C ASP A 32 -86.58 30.95 90.43
N PHE A 33 -86.27 31.85 89.48
CA PHE A 33 -86.21 31.55 88.05
C PHE A 33 -84.94 30.77 87.68
N LEU A 34 -83.80 31.11 88.29
CA LEU A 34 -82.53 30.39 88.11
C LEU A 34 -82.62 28.93 88.58
N GLN A 35 -83.33 28.67 89.69
CA GLN A 35 -83.42 27.33 90.27
C GLN A 35 -84.40 26.40 89.54
N THR A 36 -85.51 26.93 89.00
CA THR A 36 -86.61 26.09 88.51
C THR A 36 -86.80 26.12 86.99
N SER A 37 -86.70 27.29 86.36
CA SER A 37 -87.03 27.46 84.93
C SER A 37 -85.82 27.58 84.02
N GLU A 38 -84.73 28.18 84.46
CA GLU A 38 -83.51 28.31 83.65
C GLU A 38 -82.90 26.95 83.21
N PRO A 39 -82.71 25.94 84.07
CA PRO A 39 -82.21 24.63 83.63
C PRO A 39 -83.19 23.95 82.66
N GLN A 40 -84.49 24.23 82.77
CA GLN A 40 -85.49 23.75 81.82
C GLN A 40 -85.37 24.47 80.46
N VAL A 41 -85.13 25.78 80.44
CA VAL A 41 -84.89 26.54 79.20
C VAL A 41 -83.57 26.14 78.54
N LEU A 42 -82.51 25.92 79.32
CA LEU A 42 -81.20 25.49 78.84
C LEU A 42 -81.24 24.06 78.28
N SER A 43 -81.95 23.14 78.96
CA SER A 43 -82.17 21.79 78.43
C SER A 43 -83.05 21.82 77.17
N GLN A 44 -84.08 22.67 77.09
CA GLN A 44 -84.89 22.82 75.88
C GLN A 44 -84.11 23.43 74.72
N THR A 45 -83.31 24.47 74.94
CA THR A 45 -82.50 25.12 73.91
C THR A 45 -81.34 24.24 73.46
N SER A 46 -80.67 23.54 74.37
CA SER A 46 -79.65 22.56 74.00
C SER A 46 -80.27 21.40 73.22
N HIS A 47 -81.45 20.90 73.61
CA HIS A 47 -82.15 19.87 72.85
C HIS A 47 -82.58 20.38 71.47
N SER A 48 -83.09 21.60 71.36
CA SER A 48 -83.49 22.19 70.07
C SER A 48 -82.27 22.44 69.15
N LEU A 49 -81.15 22.91 69.70
CA LEU A 49 -79.90 23.07 68.96
C LEU A 49 -79.31 21.73 68.55
N LEU A 50 -79.35 20.72 69.43
CA LEU A 50 -78.91 19.37 69.08
C LEU A 50 -79.77 18.79 67.95
N LEU A 51 -81.09 18.98 67.99
CA LEU A 51 -81.98 18.58 66.90
C LEU A 51 -81.70 19.38 65.61
N ALA A 52 -81.42 20.68 65.71
CA ALA A 52 -81.08 21.52 64.56
C ALA A 52 -79.73 21.10 63.94
N VAL A 53 -78.72 20.83 64.76
CA VAL A 53 -77.41 20.34 64.31
C VAL A 53 -77.52 18.91 63.77
N GLN A 54 -78.35 18.06 64.37
CA GLN A 54 -78.60 16.71 63.85
C GLN A 54 -79.39 16.74 62.54
N ALA A 55 -80.35 17.66 62.39
CA ALA A 55 -81.07 17.87 61.14
C ALA A 55 -80.16 18.45 60.06
N LEU A 56 -79.30 19.41 60.42
CA LEU A 56 -78.30 19.97 59.52
C LEU A 56 -77.28 18.92 59.11
N SER A 57 -76.74 18.14 60.04
CA SER A 57 -75.81 17.06 59.72
C SER A 57 -76.48 15.98 58.87
N LYS A 58 -77.72 15.56 59.16
CA LYS A 58 -78.46 14.64 58.28
C LYS A 58 -78.64 15.23 56.88
N ARG A 59 -79.03 16.50 56.77
CA ARG A 59 -79.29 17.18 55.49
C ARG A 59 -78.02 17.44 54.69
N SER A 60 -76.90 17.78 55.34
CA SER A 60 -75.69 18.29 54.68
C SER A 60 -74.38 17.64 55.17
N HIS A 61 -74.40 16.41 55.69
CA HIS A 61 -73.16 15.71 56.06
C HIS A 61 -72.21 15.53 54.87
N LYS A 62 -72.73 15.23 53.67
CA LYS A 62 -71.90 15.03 52.47
C LYS A 62 -71.05 16.27 52.13
N PRO A 63 -71.63 17.47 51.90
CA PRO A 63 -70.83 18.64 51.59
C PRO A 63 -69.90 19.07 52.73
N VAL A 64 -70.28 18.83 54.00
CA VAL A 64 -69.41 19.11 55.15
C VAL A 64 -68.19 18.17 55.18
N VAL A 65 -68.40 16.87 54.91
CA VAL A 65 -67.31 15.87 54.84
C VAL A 65 -66.43 16.12 53.61
N GLU A 66 -67.01 16.44 52.46
CA GLU A 66 -66.28 16.81 51.24
C GLU A 66 -65.47 18.11 51.43
N SER A 67 -66.02 19.09 52.15
CA SER A 67 -65.31 20.32 52.52
C SER A 67 -64.16 20.02 53.48
N ALA A 68 -64.38 19.19 54.51
CA ALA A 68 -63.31 18.80 55.43
C ALA A 68 -62.20 18.00 54.71
N ALA A 69 -62.56 17.09 53.80
CA ALA A 69 -61.61 16.33 53.00
C ALA A 69 -60.85 17.22 52.00
N SER A 70 -61.51 18.20 51.38
CA SER A 70 -60.86 19.16 50.48
C SER A 70 -59.94 20.10 51.26
N HIS A 71 -60.29 20.53 52.47
CA HIS A 71 -59.39 21.28 53.35
C HIS A 71 -58.19 20.45 53.81
N ALA A 72 -58.38 19.17 54.14
CA ALA A 72 -57.28 18.28 54.53
C ALA A 72 -56.30 18.03 53.37
N THR A 73 -56.82 17.82 52.15
CA THR A 73 -55.98 17.67 50.95
C THR A 73 -55.30 18.98 50.58
N LEU A 74 -55.98 20.12 50.69
CA LEU A 74 -55.40 21.44 50.43
C LEU A 74 -54.27 21.77 51.43
N ARG A 75 -54.44 21.39 52.70
CA ARG A 75 -53.40 21.54 53.73
C ARG A 75 -52.13 20.74 53.43
N GLN A 76 -52.24 19.65 52.66
CA GLN A 76 -51.09 18.85 52.21
C GLN A 76 -50.55 19.30 50.85
N SER A 77 -51.41 19.75 49.93
CA SER A 77 -51.00 20.16 48.58
C SER A 77 -50.33 21.53 48.54
N LEU A 78 -50.72 22.47 49.42
CA LEU A 78 -50.08 23.79 49.49
C LEU A 78 -48.59 23.73 49.83
N PRO A 79 -48.15 23.00 50.89
CA PRO A 79 -46.72 22.86 51.20
C PRO A 79 -45.94 22.16 50.08
N THR A 80 -46.51 21.13 49.47
CA THR A 80 -45.85 20.41 48.36
C THR A 80 -45.74 21.27 47.11
N LEU A 81 -46.76 22.09 46.80
CA LEU A 81 -46.70 23.08 45.74
C LEU A 81 -45.64 24.15 46.05
N ALA A 82 -45.57 24.64 47.29
CA ALA A 82 -44.57 25.61 47.71
C ALA A 82 -43.14 25.07 47.58
N GLN A 83 -42.92 23.81 47.97
CA GLN A 83 -41.64 23.12 47.79
C GLN A 83 -41.27 22.96 46.30
N ARG A 84 -42.21 22.48 45.47
CA ARG A 84 -41.98 22.35 44.03
C ARG A 84 -41.74 23.70 43.35
N ALA A 85 -42.42 24.75 43.80
CA ALA A 85 -42.21 26.10 43.31
C ALA A 85 -40.81 26.61 43.71
N SER A 86 -40.37 26.36 44.96
CA SER A 86 -39.01 26.73 45.36
C SER A 86 -37.94 25.95 44.61
N ASP A 87 -38.16 24.66 44.34
CA ASP A 87 -37.24 23.82 43.57
C ASP A 87 -37.13 24.32 42.13
N LEU A 88 -38.26 24.69 41.52
CA LEU A 88 -38.29 25.25 40.17
C LEU A 88 -37.56 26.60 40.12
N VAL A 89 -37.79 27.48 41.10
CA VAL A 89 -37.10 28.78 41.20
C VAL A 89 -35.59 28.60 41.36
N GLN A 90 -35.13 27.53 42.01
CA GLN A 90 -33.69 27.23 42.13
C GLN A 90 -33.11 26.54 40.89
N ALA A 91 -33.89 25.70 40.20
CA ALA A 91 -33.43 24.92 39.06
C ALA A 91 -33.31 25.76 37.78
N VAL A 92 -34.22 26.71 37.55
CA VAL A 92 -34.25 27.53 36.33
C VAL A 92 -32.96 28.35 36.13
N PRO A 93 -32.44 29.10 37.13
CA PRO A 93 -31.20 29.85 36.97
C PRO A 93 -29.97 28.95 36.74
N ARG A 94 -29.96 27.74 37.33
CA ARG A 94 -28.89 26.77 37.10
C ARG A 94 -28.90 26.26 35.67
N LEU A 95 -30.08 25.97 35.13
CA LEU A 95 -30.23 25.57 33.73
C LEU A 95 -29.80 26.68 32.78
N ASP A 96 -30.19 27.92 33.07
CA ASP A 96 -29.86 29.09 32.25
C ASP A 96 -28.34 29.34 32.24
N ALA A 97 -27.69 29.32 33.41
CA ALA A 97 -26.24 29.42 33.52
C ALA A 97 -25.52 28.30 32.74
N GLN A 98 -26.01 27.06 32.79
CA GLN A 98 -25.43 25.96 31.99
C GLN A 98 -25.68 26.14 30.49
N ALA A 99 -26.82 26.70 30.08
CA ALA A 99 -27.12 27.00 28.69
C ALA A 99 -26.22 28.14 28.15
N GLU A 100 -25.96 29.18 28.95
CA GLU A 100 -25.00 30.23 28.64
C GLU A 100 -23.56 29.71 28.59
N HIS A 101 -23.16 28.85 29.52
CA HIS A 101 -21.86 28.17 29.46
C HIS A 101 -21.74 27.31 28.21
N PHE A 102 -22.79 26.58 27.82
CA PHE A 102 -22.78 25.78 26.60
C PHE A 102 -22.71 26.67 25.35
N SER A 103 -23.51 27.74 25.29
CA SER A 103 -23.54 28.64 24.12
C SER A 103 -22.24 29.42 23.95
N SER A 104 -21.60 29.84 25.05
CA SER A 104 -20.29 30.48 25.01
C SER A 104 -19.16 29.49 24.69
N ALA A 105 -19.18 28.29 25.28
CA ALA A 105 -18.15 27.27 25.03
C ALA A 105 -18.21 26.69 23.61
N PHE A 106 -19.41 26.48 23.06
CA PHE A 106 -19.63 25.81 21.76
C PHE A 106 -20.20 26.73 20.67
N GLY A 107 -20.26 28.03 20.92
CA GLY A 107 -20.71 29.03 19.94
C GLY A 107 -19.78 29.15 18.74
N LYS A 108 -20.29 29.74 17.64
CA LYS A 108 -19.54 29.91 16.37
C LYS A 108 -18.24 30.71 16.50
N ALA A 109 -18.16 31.59 17.51
CA ALA A 109 -16.99 32.42 17.78
C ALA A 109 -15.96 31.76 18.71
N SER A 110 -16.33 30.67 19.41
CA SER A 110 -15.43 29.96 20.31
C SER A 110 -14.72 28.84 19.55
N GLU A 111 -13.42 28.99 19.33
CA GLU A 111 -12.55 27.93 18.81
C GLU A 111 -12.26 26.88 19.90
N SER A 112 -13.30 26.19 20.36
CA SER A 112 -13.10 25.12 21.32
C SER A 112 -12.38 23.93 20.66
N LYS A 113 -11.32 23.46 21.32
CA LYS A 113 -10.55 22.27 20.91
C LYS A 113 -11.44 21.04 20.72
N LEU A 114 -12.54 20.95 21.47
CA LEU A 114 -13.53 19.88 21.36
C LEU A 114 -14.33 19.94 20.06
N LEU A 115 -14.75 21.13 19.60
CA LEU A 115 -15.41 21.29 18.30
C LEU A 115 -14.44 21.01 17.16
N ALA A 116 -13.18 21.48 17.26
CA ALA A 116 -12.16 21.18 16.27
C ALA A 116 -11.92 19.66 16.17
N ARG A 117 -11.76 18.97 17.32
CA ARG A 117 -11.61 17.51 17.37
C ARG A 117 -12.84 16.78 16.82
N ARG A 118 -14.05 17.23 17.15
CA ARG A 118 -15.29 16.65 16.61
C ARG A 118 -15.40 16.85 15.09
N LYS A 119 -15.09 18.04 14.59
CA LYS A 119 -15.05 18.34 13.15
C LYS A 119 -14.02 17.44 12.46
N GLN A 120 -12.82 17.31 13.00
CA GLN A 120 -11.78 16.43 12.47
C GLN A 120 -12.23 14.96 12.45
N ALA A 121 -12.84 14.48 13.54
CA ALA A 121 -13.37 13.12 13.61
C ALA A 121 -14.49 12.86 12.58
N LEU A 122 -15.38 13.84 12.37
CA LEU A 122 -16.43 13.74 11.34
C LEU A 122 -15.86 13.77 9.91
N LEU A 123 -14.82 14.57 9.67
CA LEU A 123 -14.11 14.57 8.39
C LEU A 123 -13.41 13.24 8.12
N LEU A 124 -12.77 12.66 9.14
CA LEU A 124 -12.16 11.32 9.05
C LEU A 124 -13.21 10.25 8.81
N LEU A 125 -14.33 10.27 9.53
CA LEU A 125 -15.42 9.31 9.34
C LEU A 125 -16.01 9.38 7.92
N ARG A 126 -16.13 10.59 7.36
CA ARG A 126 -16.65 10.77 6.00
C ARG A 126 -15.67 10.25 4.93
N ASN A 127 -14.38 10.34 5.20
CA ASN A 127 -13.33 9.97 4.23
C ASN A 127 -12.67 8.63 4.54
N SER A 128 -13.19 7.85 5.51
CA SER A 128 -12.54 6.64 5.98
C SER A 128 -12.39 5.59 4.87
N GLU A 129 -13.42 5.42 4.05
CA GLU A 129 -13.39 4.47 2.91
C GLU A 129 -12.29 4.85 1.91
N ARG A 130 -12.16 6.13 1.57
CA ARG A 130 -11.12 6.62 0.65
C ARG A 130 -9.70 6.44 1.21
N LEU A 131 -9.54 6.57 2.53
CA LEU A 131 -8.26 6.33 3.19
C LEU A 131 -7.90 4.84 3.17
N VAL A 132 -8.90 3.97 3.35
CA VAL A 132 -8.73 2.52 3.20
C VAL A 132 -8.34 2.18 1.75
N ASP A 133 -9.04 2.74 0.76
CA ASP A 133 -8.69 2.54 -0.66
C ASP A 133 -7.23 2.90 -0.94
N VAL A 134 -6.75 4.05 -0.40
CA VAL A 134 -5.35 4.48 -0.53
C VAL A 134 -4.38 3.51 0.14
N MET A 135 -4.74 2.99 1.32
CA MET A 135 -3.94 2.00 2.05
C MET A 135 -3.95 0.61 1.38
N GLU A 136 -4.97 0.28 0.59
CA GLU A 136 -5.04 -0.98 -0.14
C GLU A 136 -4.20 -0.97 -1.43
N MET A 137 -3.83 0.19 -1.95
CA MET A 137 -3.06 0.31 -3.20
C MET A 137 -1.73 -0.47 -3.19
N PRO A 138 -0.89 -0.45 -2.14
CA PRO A 138 0.33 -1.25 -2.08
C PRO A 138 0.05 -2.75 -2.05
N LEU A 139 -1.01 -3.18 -1.35
CA LEU A 139 -1.44 -4.58 -1.31
C LEU A 139 -1.88 -5.03 -2.70
N LEU A 140 -2.68 -4.24 -3.40
CA LEU A 140 -3.07 -4.50 -4.79
C LEU A 140 -1.86 -4.57 -5.71
N LEU A 141 -0.88 -3.70 -5.53
CA LEU A 141 0.36 -3.70 -6.30
C LEU A 141 1.17 -4.98 -6.06
N SER A 142 1.38 -5.37 -4.80
CA SER A 142 2.09 -6.60 -4.43
C SER A 142 1.41 -7.85 -5.00
N SER A 143 0.07 -7.90 -4.94
CA SER A 143 -0.73 -8.98 -5.53
C SER A 143 -0.58 -9.00 -7.05
N ALA A 144 -0.68 -7.85 -7.72
CA ALA A 144 -0.52 -7.74 -9.17
C ALA A 144 0.88 -8.13 -9.67
N VAL A 145 1.93 -7.87 -8.88
CA VAL A 145 3.30 -8.31 -9.16
C VAL A 145 3.42 -9.83 -9.05
N SER A 146 2.79 -10.44 -8.04
CA SER A 146 2.83 -11.90 -7.84
C SER A 146 1.90 -12.70 -8.77
N ALA A 147 0.93 -12.04 -9.40
CA ALA A 147 -0.09 -12.69 -10.22
C ALA A 147 0.50 -13.32 -11.50
N THR A 148 0.04 -14.52 -11.86
CA THR A 148 0.44 -15.20 -13.10
C THR A 148 -0.76 -15.34 -14.03
N PRO A 149 -0.79 -14.70 -15.22
CA PRO A 149 0.25 -13.86 -15.83
C PRO A 149 0.30 -12.42 -15.29
N VAL A 150 1.51 -11.86 -15.17
CA VAL A 150 1.74 -10.49 -14.68
C VAL A 150 1.29 -9.46 -15.72
N ASN A 151 0.32 -8.62 -15.37
CA ASN A 151 -0.11 -7.50 -16.21
C ASN A 151 0.75 -6.25 -15.92
N HIS A 152 1.89 -6.15 -16.60
CA HIS A 152 2.90 -5.13 -16.34
C HIS A 152 2.39 -3.69 -16.58
N SER A 153 1.45 -3.47 -17.50
CA SER A 153 0.94 -2.12 -17.77
C SER A 153 0.09 -1.60 -16.61
N SER A 154 -0.85 -2.39 -16.09
CA SER A 154 -1.72 -1.96 -14.98
C SER A 154 -0.93 -1.77 -13.69
N THR A 155 0.07 -2.61 -13.43
CA THR A 155 0.94 -2.48 -12.25
C THR A 155 1.72 -1.16 -12.29
N LEU A 156 2.22 -0.75 -13.46
CA LEU A 156 2.94 0.52 -13.61
C LEU A 156 2.01 1.73 -13.56
N GLU A 157 0.79 1.63 -14.07
CA GLU A 157 -0.21 2.69 -13.92
C GLU A 157 -0.59 2.91 -12.45
N LEU A 158 -0.74 1.82 -11.69
CA LEU A 158 -1.01 1.85 -10.25
C LEU A 158 0.15 2.50 -9.48
N TYR A 159 1.39 2.11 -9.80
CA TYR A 159 2.58 2.72 -9.22
C TYR A 159 2.67 4.22 -9.55
N ALA A 160 2.44 4.61 -10.81
CA ALA A 160 2.42 6.01 -11.22
C ALA A 160 1.32 6.80 -10.51
N HIS A 161 0.19 6.18 -10.17
CA HIS A 161 -0.84 6.80 -9.34
C HIS A 161 -0.34 7.04 -7.90
N VAL A 162 0.27 6.04 -7.25
CA VAL A 162 0.83 6.19 -5.90
C VAL A 162 1.90 7.29 -5.84
N ARG A 163 2.79 7.36 -6.85
CA ARG A 163 3.80 8.43 -6.93
C ARG A 163 3.19 9.82 -7.13
N ARG A 164 2.17 9.94 -7.99
CA ARG A 164 1.41 11.19 -8.13
C ARG A 164 0.72 11.59 -6.83
N LEU A 165 0.22 10.63 -6.05
CA LEU A 165 -0.35 10.92 -4.74
C LEU A 165 0.71 11.46 -3.78
N ALA A 166 1.91 10.87 -3.76
CA ALA A 166 3.02 11.33 -2.95
C ALA A 166 3.52 12.73 -3.34
N SER A 167 3.53 13.07 -4.63
CA SER A 167 3.88 14.43 -5.07
C SER A 167 2.81 15.47 -4.73
N LEU A 168 1.54 15.08 -4.69
CA LEU A 168 0.44 15.97 -4.30
C LEU A 168 0.36 16.22 -2.79
N TYR A 169 0.78 15.25 -1.98
CA TYR A 169 0.67 15.30 -0.51
C TYR A 169 1.99 14.95 0.21
N PRO A 170 3.04 15.76 0.05
CA PRO A 170 4.37 15.47 0.62
C PRO A 170 4.40 15.47 2.16
N ASP A 171 3.56 16.28 2.80
CA ASP A 171 3.54 16.42 4.27
C ASP A 171 2.80 15.27 4.99
N SER A 172 2.16 14.37 4.25
CA SER A 172 1.33 13.30 4.83
C SER A 172 2.17 12.05 5.13
N PRO A 173 2.30 11.63 6.41
CA PRO A 173 3.07 10.43 6.78
C PRO A 173 2.44 9.14 6.24
N LEU A 174 1.12 9.12 6.05
CA LEU A 174 0.41 7.96 5.50
C LEU A 174 0.78 7.75 4.03
N VAL A 175 0.85 8.83 3.25
CA VAL A 175 1.18 8.74 1.82
C VAL A 175 2.65 8.37 1.61
N THR A 176 3.55 8.84 2.48
CA THR A 176 4.96 8.41 2.49
C THR A 176 5.07 6.92 2.80
N SER A 177 4.36 6.40 3.81
CA SER A 177 4.32 4.96 4.11
C SER A 177 3.79 4.14 2.92
N VAL A 178 2.70 4.59 2.28
CA VAL A 178 2.12 3.92 1.10
C VAL A 178 3.10 3.92 -0.08
N LEU A 179 3.86 5.00 -0.27
CA LEU A 179 4.90 5.06 -1.31
C LEU A 179 6.05 4.09 -1.01
N GLU A 180 6.53 4.02 0.23
CA GLU A 180 7.60 3.10 0.62
C GLU A 180 7.23 1.63 0.40
N GLU A 181 6.00 1.24 0.75
CA GLU A 181 5.49 -0.11 0.48
C GLU A 181 5.34 -0.39 -1.02
N ALA A 182 4.85 0.58 -1.80
CA ALA A 182 4.74 0.47 -3.25
C ALA A 182 6.12 0.34 -3.91
N ASP A 183 7.12 1.11 -3.46
CA ASP A 183 8.51 1.01 -3.92
C ASP A 183 9.09 -0.37 -3.61
N ALA A 184 8.81 -0.94 -2.43
CA ALA A 184 9.25 -2.29 -2.08
C ALA A 184 8.67 -3.35 -3.04
N ALA A 185 7.38 -3.26 -3.36
CA ALA A 185 6.73 -4.18 -4.29
C ALA A 185 7.24 -4.02 -5.74
N ILE A 186 7.54 -2.79 -6.18
CA ILE A 186 8.15 -2.55 -7.50
C ILE A 186 9.61 -2.99 -7.55
N ARG A 187 10.37 -2.89 -6.45
CA ARG A 187 11.72 -3.49 -6.35
C ARG A 187 11.67 -5.01 -6.51
N GLN A 188 10.67 -5.67 -5.92
CA GLN A 188 10.46 -7.10 -6.13
C GLN A 188 10.16 -7.42 -7.60
N MET A 189 9.28 -6.66 -8.24
CA MET A 189 9.01 -6.80 -9.68
C MET A 189 10.27 -6.62 -10.53
N ALA A 190 11.12 -5.65 -10.19
CA ALA A 190 12.39 -5.43 -10.87
C ALA A 190 13.34 -6.63 -10.68
N ALA A 191 13.41 -7.21 -9.48
CA ALA A 191 14.19 -8.42 -9.21
C ALA A 191 13.67 -9.63 -10.02
N ASP A 192 12.36 -9.81 -10.11
CA ASP A 192 11.74 -10.88 -10.90
C ASP A 192 12.04 -10.69 -12.40
N LEU A 193 11.94 -9.46 -12.92
CA LEU A 193 12.32 -9.13 -14.30
C LEU A 193 13.81 -9.42 -14.57
N VAL A 194 14.71 -9.08 -13.64
CA VAL A 194 16.13 -9.45 -13.73
C VAL A 194 16.29 -10.98 -13.72
N GLY A 195 15.51 -11.70 -12.92
CA GLY A 195 15.42 -13.16 -12.96
C GLY A 195 15.03 -13.68 -14.34
N THR A 196 14.04 -13.06 -14.99
CA THR A 196 13.65 -13.45 -16.37
C THR A 196 14.73 -13.18 -17.40
N LEU A 197 15.56 -12.14 -17.21
CA LEU A 197 16.72 -11.86 -18.08
C LEU A 197 17.81 -12.92 -17.98
N LYS A 198 17.94 -13.58 -16.82
CA LYS A 198 18.89 -14.69 -16.61
C LYS A 198 18.41 -16.02 -17.20
N ALA A 199 17.17 -16.11 -17.69
CA ALA A 199 16.63 -17.35 -18.26
C ALA A 199 17.35 -17.73 -19.57
N PRO A 200 17.75 -19.01 -19.75
CA PRO A 200 18.57 -19.46 -20.88
C PRO A 200 17.87 -19.37 -22.24
N ASN A 201 16.54 -19.54 -22.28
CA ASN A 201 15.77 -19.62 -23.53
C ASN A 201 15.01 -18.32 -23.85
N LEU A 202 15.49 -17.16 -23.40
CA LEU A 202 14.77 -15.91 -23.55
C LEU A 202 14.86 -15.37 -24.99
N LYS A 203 13.69 -15.34 -25.67
CA LYS A 203 13.53 -14.80 -27.03
C LYS A 203 13.73 -13.28 -27.09
N LEU A 204 14.18 -12.77 -28.24
CA LEU A 204 14.44 -11.34 -28.48
C LEU A 204 13.25 -10.45 -28.10
N ALA A 205 12.05 -10.77 -28.58
CA ALA A 205 10.84 -9.98 -28.28
C ALA A 205 10.47 -9.95 -26.78
N ALA A 206 10.85 -10.97 -26.01
CA ALA A 206 10.63 -10.98 -24.57
C ALA A 206 11.72 -10.19 -23.83
N ALA A 207 12.97 -10.29 -24.28
CA ALA A 207 14.09 -9.50 -23.74
C ALA A 207 13.90 -7.98 -23.95
N VAL A 208 13.48 -7.56 -25.14
CA VAL A 208 13.23 -6.13 -25.43
C VAL A 208 12.08 -5.60 -24.58
N ARG A 209 11.00 -6.39 -24.39
CA ARG A 209 9.87 -5.99 -23.53
C ARG A 209 10.25 -5.88 -22.06
N THR A 210 10.96 -6.86 -21.52
CA THR A 210 11.40 -6.87 -20.10
C THR A 210 12.29 -5.67 -19.78
N ILE A 211 13.21 -5.32 -20.68
CA ILE A 211 14.04 -4.12 -20.54
C ILE A 211 13.23 -2.83 -20.75
N GLY A 212 12.26 -2.85 -21.66
CA GLY A 212 11.31 -1.74 -21.81
C GLY A 212 10.53 -1.45 -20.52
N TRP A 213 10.17 -2.49 -19.76
CA TRP A 213 9.55 -2.32 -18.44
C TRP A 213 10.56 -1.82 -17.39
N LEU A 214 11.76 -2.40 -17.33
CA LEU A 214 12.83 -1.91 -16.45
C LEU A 214 13.18 -0.43 -16.72
N LYS A 215 13.18 -0.01 -17.99
CA LYS A 215 13.39 1.40 -18.39
C LYS A 215 12.37 2.36 -17.78
N ARG A 216 11.14 1.91 -17.54
CA ARG A 216 10.08 2.72 -16.93
C ARG A 216 10.15 2.75 -15.40
N ILE A 217 10.85 1.81 -14.79
CA ILE A 217 10.85 1.59 -13.34
C ILE A 217 12.15 2.12 -12.70
N VAL A 218 13.29 1.89 -13.34
CA VAL A 218 14.61 2.20 -12.77
C VAL A 218 14.84 3.69 -12.51
N PRO A 219 14.43 4.64 -13.38
CA PRO A 219 14.58 6.07 -13.08
C PRO A 219 13.84 6.51 -11.81
N ASP A 220 12.78 5.77 -11.46
CA ASP A 220 11.93 6.09 -10.33
C ASP A 220 12.44 5.50 -9.01
N LEU A 221 13.18 4.39 -9.10
CA LEU A 221 13.78 3.69 -7.96
C LEU A 221 15.19 4.18 -7.59
N VAL A 222 15.96 4.68 -8.58
CA VAL A 222 17.38 5.05 -8.41
C VAL A 222 17.60 6.43 -9.00
N THR A 223 17.74 7.44 -8.14
CA THR A 223 17.86 8.85 -8.52
C THR A 223 19.25 9.24 -9.05
N ASP A 224 20.29 8.46 -8.75
CA ASP A 224 21.68 8.93 -8.86
C ASP A 224 22.50 8.28 -9.99
N THR A 225 21.88 7.44 -10.83
CA THR A 225 22.60 6.74 -11.92
C THR A 225 22.01 7.04 -13.30
N PRO A 226 22.83 7.33 -14.32
CA PRO A 226 22.36 7.45 -15.70
C PRO A 226 21.79 6.11 -16.17
N THR A 227 20.46 6.03 -16.22
CA THR A 227 19.74 4.80 -16.54
C THR A 227 19.98 4.32 -17.97
N GLU A 228 20.40 5.23 -18.85
CA GLU A 228 20.70 4.97 -20.26
C GLU A 228 21.91 4.05 -20.44
N ASP A 229 22.93 4.16 -19.59
CA ASP A 229 24.13 3.31 -19.65
C ASP A 229 24.02 2.10 -18.71
N ALA A 230 23.34 2.26 -17.56
CA ALA A 230 23.24 1.22 -16.56
C ALA A 230 22.36 0.03 -17.00
N LEU A 231 21.22 0.28 -17.65
CA LEU A 231 20.29 -0.78 -18.06
C LEU A 231 20.89 -1.72 -19.14
N PRO A 232 21.52 -1.21 -20.21
CA PRO A 232 22.25 -2.05 -21.15
C PRO A 232 23.38 -2.85 -20.48
N ALA A 233 24.10 -2.27 -19.52
CA ALA A 233 25.13 -2.98 -18.77
C ALA A 233 24.56 -4.12 -17.92
N VAL A 234 23.46 -3.89 -17.19
CA VAL A 234 22.77 -4.92 -16.40
C VAL A 234 22.29 -6.06 -17.30
N PHE A 235 21.78 -5.75 -18.49
CA PHE A 235 21.43 -6.78 -19.47
C PHE A 235 22.65 -7.63 -19.84
N LEU A 236 23.78 -7.01 -20.21
CA LEU A 236 25.00 -7.73 -20.57
C LEU A 236 25.51 -8.61 -19.44
N VAL A 237 25.54 -8.11 -18.20
CA VAL A 237 25.96 -8.89 -17.03
C VAL A 237 25.05 -10.10 -16.79
N CYS A 238 23.72 -9.90 -16.84
CA CYS A 238 22.78 -11.01 -16.67
C CYS A 238 22.96 -12.06 -17.75
N ARG A 239 23.18 -11.64 -19.00
CA ARG A 239 23.38 -12.54 -20.12
C ARG A 239 24.72 -13.23 -20.13
N LEU A 240 25.78 -12.54 -19.72
CA LEU A 240 27.10 -13.13 -19.52
C LEU A 240 27.04 -14.20 -18.43
N ALA A 241 26.37 -13.91 -17.31
CA ALA A 241 26.15 -14.89 -16.26
C ALA A 241 25.43 -16.13 -16.79
N THR A 242 24.36 -15.97 -17.57
CA THR A 242 23.69 -17.10 -18.23
C THR A 242 24.63 -17.88 -19.13
N LEU A 243 25.43 -17.21 -19.98
CA LEU A 243 26.42 -17.86 -20.84
C LEU A 243 27.45 -18.66 -20.01
N LEU A 244 27.98 -18.07 -18.95
CA LEU A 244 28.94 -18.75 -18.07
C LEU A 244 28.31 -19.98 -17.43
N THR A 245 27.08 -19.89 -16.92
CA THR A 245 26.38 -21.05 -16.35
C THR A 245 26.10 -22.15 -17.38
N THR A 246 25.82 -21.82 -18.65
CA THR A 246 25.64 -22.83 -19.69
C THR A 246 26.96 -23.44 -20.15
N LEU A 247 28.06 -22.70 -20.08
CA LEU A 247 29.41 -23.21 -20.33
C LEU A 247 29.92 -24.07 -19.16
N GLU A 248 29.58 -23.73 -17.91
CA GLU A 248 29.86 -24.55 -16.72
C GLU A 248 29.15 -25.91 -16.81
N ALA A 249 27.98 -26.01 -17.43
CA ALA A 249 27.34 -27.30 -17.68
C ALA A 249 28.16 -28.23 -18.60
N LEU A 250 29.17 -27.71 -19.32
CA LEU A 250 30.14 -28.49 -20.09
C LEU A 250 31.33 -28.97 -19.25
N GLU A 251 31.36 -28.68 -17.95
CA GLU A 251 32.45 -29.09 -17.03
C GLU A 251 32.81 -30.59 -17.14
N PRO A 252 31.86 -31.55 -17.22
CA PRO A 252 32.23 -32.95 -17.41
C PRO A 252 32.99 -33.23 -18.71
N LEU A 253 32.69 -32.50 -19.80
CA LEU A 253 33.42 -32.61 -21.06
C LEU A 253 34.77 -31.89 -21.00
N ARG A 254 34.84 -30.80 -20.23
CA ARG A 254 36.08 -30.07 -19.96
C ARG A 254 37.06 -30.93 -19.17
N ASP A 255 36.60 -31.60 -18.12
CA ASP A 255 37.43 -32.48 -17.29
C ASP A 255 38.03 -33.63 -18.13
N LEU A 256 37.24 -34.22 -19.02
CA LEU A 256 37.73 -35.24 -19.96
C LEU A 256 38.77 -34.69 -20.94
N ALA A 257 38.60 -33.45 -21.41
CA ALA A 257 39.56 -32.77 -22.26
C ALA A 257 40.86 -32.43 -21.49
N ASP A 258 40.75 -32.02 -20.23
CA ASP A 258 41.88 -31.74 -19.34
C ASP A 258 42.64 -33.03 -18.97
N GLU A 259 41.94 -34.13 -18.77
CA GLU A 259 42.55 -35.45 -18.61
C GLU A 259 43.33 -35.87 -19.85
N GLU A 260 42.75 -35.74 -21.05
CA GLU A 260 43.46 -36.01 -22.32
C GLU A 260 44.70 -35.14 -22.47
N ARG A 261 44.59 -33.84 -22.15
CA ARG A 261 45.69 -32.89 -22.20
C ARG A 261 46.81 -33.23 -21.22
N SER A 262 46.48 -33.56 -19.98
CA SER A 262 47.47 -33.94 -18.96
C SER A 262 48.20 -35.26 -19.28
N ARG A 263 47.52 -36.17 -19.99
CA ARG A 263 48.13 -37.41 -20.51
C ARG A 263 49.04 -37.16 -21.70
N GLN A 264 48.72 -36.16 -22.52
CA GLN A 264 49.56 -35.74 -23.64
C GLN A 264 50.88 -35.14 -23.16
N ASP A 265 50.87 -34.30 -22.11
CA ASP A 265 52.11 -33.77 -21.51
C ASP A 265 53.00 -34.87 -20.91
N LYS A 266 52.41 -36.01 -20.51
CA LYS A 266 53.12 -37.14 -19.89
C LYS A 266 53.54 -38.24 -20.87
N SER A 267 52.97 -38.30 -22.08
CA SER A 267 53.23 -39.37 -23.05
C SER A 267 53.54 -38.82 -24.46
N ALA A 268 54.80 -38.95 -24.88
CA ALA A 268 55.28 -38.53 -26.20
C ALA A 268 55.02 -39.58 -27.32
N SER A 269 54.37 -40.71 -27.03
CA SER A 269 54.09 -41.75 -28.03
C SER A 269 52.81 -41.46 -28.81
N SER A 270 52.82 -41.86 -30.08
CA SER A 270 51.76 -41.78 -31.11
C SER A 270 50.37 -42.25 -30.66
N TRP A 271 49.71 -41.51 -29.78
CA TRP A 271 48.32 -41.71 -29.39
C TRP A 271 47.42 -40.81 -30.26
N SER A 272 46.39 -41.40 -30.89
CA SER A 272 45.34 -40.73 -31.68
C SER A 272 44.33 -40.01 -30.78
N GLY A 273 44.83 -39.15 -29.89
CA GLY A 273 44.06 -38.47 -28.86
C GLY A 273 43.50 -37.15 -29.33
N GLY A 274 42.58 -36.61 -28.54
CA GLY A 274 41.90 -35.36 -28.82
C GLY A 274 40.45 -35.54 -29.27
N GLN A 275 39.89 -36.76 -29.25
CA GLN A 275 38.48 -36.97 -29.58
C GLN A 275 37.54 -36.36 -28.52
N GLN A 276 37.90 -36.45 -27.23
CA GLN A 276 37.09 -35.80 -26.18
C GLN A 276 37.31 -34.28 -26.22
N THR A 277 38.55 -33.84 -26.44
CA THR A 277 38.85 -32.42 -26.61
C THR A 277 38.13 -31.81 -27.83
N GLU A 278 38.04 -32.54 -28.94
CA GLU A 278 37.27 -32.15 -30.12
C GLU A 278 35.78 -32.02 -29.80
N ARG A 279 35.19 -33.01 -29.10
CA ARG A 279 33.78 -32.97 -28.69
C ARG A 279 33.48 -31.78 -27.78
N TYR A 280 34.36 -31.52 -26.82
CA TYR A 280 34.28 -30.35 -25.95
C TYR A 280 34.32 -29.05 -26.76
N LEU A 281 35.32 -28.88 -27.63
CA LEU A 281 35.48 -27.68 -28.45
C LEU A 281 34.30 -27.44 -29.39
N LYS A 282 33.82 -28.49 -30.09
CA LYS A 282 32.65 -28.38 -30.96
C LYS A 282 31.41 -27.93 -30.18
N ARG A 283 31.17 -28.54 -29.01
CA ARG A 283 30.01 -28.18 -28.17
C ARG A 283 30.13 -26.79 -27.56
N PHE A 284 31.34 -26.41 -27.12
CA PHE A 284 31.64 -25.07 -26.64
C PHE A 284 31.37 -24.02 -27.71
N ILE A 285 31.87 -24.21 -28.94
CA ILE A 285 31.69 -23.27 -30.05
C ILE A 285 30.22 -23.15 -30.44
N GLU A 286 29.47 -24.25 -30.45
CA GLU A 286 28.02 -24.23 -30.71
C GLU A 286 27.27 -23.35 -29.70
N ILE A 287 27.44 -23.62 -28.40
CA ILE A 287 26.79 -22.87 -27.31
C ILE A 287 27.25 -21.41 -27.33
N PHE A 288 28.56 -21.18 -27.40
CA PHE A 288 29.14 -19.84 -27.46
C PHE A 288 28.58 -19.04 -28.62
N ARG A 289 28.53 -19.60 -29.83
CA ARG A 289 28.03 -18.92 -31.03
C ARG A 289 26.56 -18.55 -30.90
N GLU A 290 25.72 -19.47 -30.44
CA GLU A 290 24.28 -19.23 -30.29
C GLU A 290 23.99 -18.12 -29.27
N HIS A 291 24.60 -18.21 -28.09
CA HIS A 291 24.42 -17.22 -27.03
C HIS A 291 25.06 -15.88 -27.38
N SER A 292 26.30 -15.84 -27.86
CA SER A 292 26.98 -14.57 -28.23
C SER A 292 26.20 -13.80 -29.31
N PHE A 293 25.72 -14.49 -30.35
CA PHE A 293 24.89 -13.87 -31.39
C PHE A 293 23.59 -13.32 -30.82
N SER A 294 22.89 -14.10 -29.99
CA SER A 294 21.64 -13.67 -29.33
C SER A 294 21.87 -12.43 -28.46
N ILE A 295 22.92 -12.44 -27.63
CA ILE A 295 23.21 -11.34 -26.70
C ILE A 295 23.53 -10.06 -27.47
N VAL A 296 24.47 -10.11 -28.42
CA VAL A 296 24.89 -8.91 -29.19
C VAL A 296 23.75 -8.39 -30.07
N SER A 297 22.93 -9.28 -30.65
CA SER A 297 21.78 -8.90 -31.48
C SER A 297 20.71 -8.16 -30.67
N VAL A 298 20.30 -8.74 -29.53
CA VAL A 298 19.30 -8.12 -28.65
C VAL A 298 19.84 -6.82 -28.08
N PHE A 299 21.10 -6.81 -27.64
CA PHE A 299 21.77 -5.63 -27.12
C PHE A 299 21.83 -4.49 -28.14
N LYS A 300 22.15 -4.76 -29.41
CA LYS A 300 22.10 -3.74 -30.48
C LYS A 300 20.68 -3.16 -30.67
N SER A 301 19.65 -4.01 -30.59
CA SER A 301 18.25 -3.55 -30.65
C SER A 301 17.85 -2.70 -29.45
N ILE A 302 18.34 -3.06 -28.26
CA ILE A 302 18.13 -2.31 -27.02
C ILE A 302 18.84 -0.96 -27.09
N SER A 303 20.14 -0.95 -27.43
CA SER A 303 20.94 0.26 -27.55
C SER A 303 20.40 1.21 -28.61
N SER A 304 19.86 0.70 -29.72
CA SER A 304 19.15 1.52 -30.71
C SER A 304 17.84 2.12 -30.19
N SER A 305 17.27 1.58 -29.10
CA SER A 305 16.08 2.11 -28.43
C SER A 305 16.42 3.13 -27.33
N PHE A 306 17.72 3.28 -27.00
CA PHE A 306 18.24 4.39 -26.23
C PHE A 306 18.67 5.48 -27.22
N ALA A 307 18.43 6.75 -26.88
CA ALA A 307 18.76 7.85 -27.77
C ALA A 307 20.27 7.82 -28.06
N PRO A 308 20.73 8.10 -29.30
CA PRO A 308 22.14 8.31 -29.52
C PRO A 308 22.59 9.46 -28.61
N PRO A 309 23.75 9.36 -27.95
CA PRO A 309 24.29 10.49 -27.20
C PRO A 309 24.32 11.68 -28.15
N THR A 310 23.64 12.76 -27.78
CA THR A 310 23.78 14.02 -28.48
C THR A 310 25.27 14.36 -28.48
N GLU A 311 25.86 14.55 -29.66
CA GLU A 311 27.29 14.81 -29.84
C GLU A 311 27.79 16.13 -29.19
N HIS A 312 26.99 16.76 -28.32
CA HIS A 312 27.25 18.09 -27.78
C HIS A 312 27.67 18.11 -26.31
N ASP A 313 27.83 16.97 -25.64
CA ASP A 313 28.25 16.92 -24.23
C ASP A 313 29.29 15.81 -23.95
N ALA A 314 30.18 15.58 -24.92
CA ALA A 314 31.31 14.67 -24.79
C ALA A 314 32.39 15.29 -23.88
N ASP A 315 32.13 15.24 -22.58
CA ASP A 315 33.16 15.50 -21.56
C ASP A 315 34.29 14.47 -21.75
N PRO A 316 35.52 14.87 -22.12
CA PRO A 316 36.62 13.97 -22.49
C PRO A 316 37.12 13.06 -21.35
N LEU A 317 36.51 13.17 -20.16
CA LEU A 317 36.81 12.39 -18.96
C LEU A 317 35.73 11.36 -18.60
N ARG A 318 34.70 11.13 -19.44
CA ARG A 318 33.84 9.92 -19.33
C ARG A 318 34.62 8.69 -19.82
N LEU A 319 35.52 8.22 -18.96
CA LEU A 319 36.63 7.28 -19.22
C LEU A 319 36.27 5.79 -19.20
N LEU A 320 35.02 5.40 -19.43
CA LEU A 320 34.72 3.98 -19.68
C LEU A 320 34.23 3.83 -21.12
N PRO A 321 34.90 3.01 -21.96
CA PRO A 321 34.37 2.66 -23.26
C PRO A 321 32.96 2.11 -23.07
N SER A 322 32.04 2.46 -23.96
CA SER A 322 30.67 1.97 -23.86
C SER A 322 30.70 0.44 -23.69
N PRO A 323 29.85 -0.15 -22.81
CA PRO A 323 29.80 -1.60 -22.61
C PRO A 323 29.64 -2.38 -23.93
N MET A 324 29.13 -1.72 -24.98
CA MET A 324 29.06 -2.25 -26.34
C MET A 324 30.42 -2.54 -26.99
N ALA A 325 31.41 -1.69 -26.77
CA ALA A 325 32.71 -1.83 -27.42
C ALA A 325 33.55 -2.91 -26.73
N THR A 326 33.43 -3.04 -25.41
CA THR A 326 34.22 -3.99 -24.61
C THR A 326 33.63 -5.39 -24.59
N PHE A 327 32.31 -5.53 -24.63
CA PHE A 327 31.67 -6.83 -24.46
C PHE A 327 31.99 -7.84 -25.59
N PRO A 328 31.91 -7.50 -26.89
CA PRO A 328 32.33 -8.40 -27.95
C PRO A 328 33.82 -8.75 -27.87
N LEU A 329 34.68 -7.81 -27.45
CA LEU A 329 36.11 -8.09 -27.25
C LEU A 329 36.32 -9.12 -26.14
N HIS A 330 35.61 -9.00 -25.02
CA HIS A 330 35.66 -9.97 -23.93
C HIS A 330 35.17 -11.37 -24.37
N LEU A 331 34.09 -11.44 -25.14
CA LEU A 331 33.60 -12.70 -25.72
C LEU A 331 34.66 -13.34 -26.64
N VAL A 332 35.28 -12.54 -27.49
CA VAL A 332 36.35 -13.00 -28.39
C VAL A 332 37.55 -13.49 -27.60
N GLU A 333 37.97 -12.77 -26.57
CA GLU A 333 39.06 -13.16 -25.68
C GLU A 333 38.78 -14.53 -25.03
N MET A 334 37.58 -14.75 -24.46
CA MET A 334 37.20 -16.04 -23.89
C MET A 334 37.29 -17.19 -24.92
N LEU A 335 36.82 -16.96 -26.15
CA LEU A 335 36.89 -17.96 -27.23
C LEU A 335 38.34 -18.24 -27.64
N VAL A 336 39.15 -17.19 -27.82
CA VAL A 336 40.56 -17.26 -28.23
C VAL A 336 41.38 -18.00 -27.18
N GLU A 337 41.18 -17.69 -25.90
CA GLU A 337 41.85 -18.35 -24.78
C GLU A 337 41.48 -19.84 -24.73
N THR A 338 40.20 -20.18 -24.85
CA THR A 338 39.74 -21.57 -24.92
C THR A 338 40.38 -22.32 -26.09
N LEU A 339 40.44 -21.71 -27.28
CA LEU A 339 41.10 -22.31 -28.44
C LEU A 339 42.61 -22.48 -28.23
N ARG A 340 43.30 -21.50 -27.66
CA ARG A 340 44.74 -21.60 -27.35
C ARG A 340 45.06 -22.76 -26.41
N ILE A 341 44.17 -23.01 -25.44
CA ILE A 341 44.33 -24.04 -24.42
C ILE A 341 44.10 -25.44 -25.00
N TYR A 342 43.03 -25.63 -25.77
CA TYR A 342 42.55 -26.97 -26.15
C TYR A 342 42.81 -27.35 -27.62
N LEU A 343 42.96 -26.40 -28.55
CA LEU A 343 43.19 -26.73 -29.96
C LEU A 343 44.49 -27.53 -30.21
N PRO A 344 45.62 -27.27 -29.51
CA PRO A 344 46.86 -28.02 -29.74
C PRO A 344 46.79 -29.52 -29.40
N THR A 345 45.81 -29.96 -28.62
CA THR A 345 45.65 -31.37 -28.26
C THR A 345 44.96 -32.19 -29.37
N VAL A 346 44.24 -31.51 -30.27
CA VAL A 346 43.59 -32.14 -31.42
C VAL A 346 44.64 -32.33 -32.53
N LYS A 347 45.02 -33.59 -32.78
CA LYS A 347 46.03 -33.94 -33.80
C LYS A 347 45.44 -34.26 -35.17
N ASP A 348 44.18 -34.66 -35.23
CA ASP A 348 43.53 -35.02 -36.50
C ASP A 348 43.25 -33.78 -37.35
N GLN A 349 43.74 -33.80 -38.59
CA GLN A 349 43.64 -32.66 -39.50
C GLN A 349 42.20 -32.35 -39.87
N THR A 350 41.37 -33.39 -40.05
CA THR A 350 39.97 -33.20 -40.46
C THR A 350 39.13 -32.61 -39.33
N SER A 351 39.36 -33.06 -38.10
CA SER A 351 38.76 -32.48 -36.89
C SER A 351 39.19 -31.04 -36.67
N ARG A 352 40.47 -30.71 -36.85
CA ARG A 352 40.98 -29.32 -36.77
C ARG A 352 40.34 -28.42 -37.82
N GLU A 353 40.34 -28.82 -39.09
CA GLU A 353 39.68 -28.06 -40.16
C GLU A 353 38.18 -27.86 -39.87
N SER A 354 37.50 -28.87 -39.31
CA SER A 354 36.10 -28.78 -38.88
C SER A 354 35.89 -27.75 -37.78
N ILE A 355 36.70 -27.77 -36.71
CA ILE A 355 36.64 -26.80 -35.60
C ILE A 355 36.91 -25.39 -36.12
N LEU A 356 37.97 -25.20 -36.89
CA LEU A 356 38.35 -23.90 -37.44
C LEU A 356 37.25 -23.35 -38.37
N THR A 357 36.59 -24.21 -39.14
CA THR A 357 35.44 -23.82 -39.96
C THR A 357 34.26 -23.36 -39.09
N GLN A 358 33.97 -24.04 -37.97
CA GLN A 358 32.93 -23.60 -37.03
C GLN A 358 33.28 -22.25 -36.38
N VAL A 359 34.54 -22.03 -36.01
CA VAL A 359 35.03 -20.73 -35.50
C VAL A 359 34.87 -19.64 -36.56
N LEU A 360 35.19 -19.92 -37.83
CA LEU A 360 35.01 -18.97 -38.93
C LEU A 360 33.53 -18.61 -39.14
N TYR A 361 32.61 -19.58 -39.03
CA TYR A 361 31.18 -19.30 -39.04
C TYR A 361 30.73 -18.49 -37.82
N CYS A 362 31.33 -18.71 -36.65
CA CYS A 362 31.10 -17.89 -35.46
C CYS A 362 31.55 -16.44 -35.70
N ALA A 363 32.76 -16.24 -36.21
CA ALA A 363 33.31 -14.94 -36.57
C ALA A 363 32.42 -14.22 -37.60
N GLY A 364 31.99 -14.90 -38.66
CA GLY A 364 31.06 -14.33 -39.64
C GLY A 364 29.67 -14.02 -39.08
N SER A 365 29.19 -14.77 -38.08
CA SER A 365 27.91 -14.47 -37.42
C SER A 365 27.96 -13.23 -36.54
N LEU A 366 29.04 -13.02 -35.79
CA LEU A 366 29.27 -11.82 -34.99
C LEU A 366 29.73 -10.62 -35.84
N GLY A 367 30.45 -10.86 -36.94
CA GLY A 367 30.82 -9.86 -37.93
C GLY A 367 29.62 -9.17 -38.57
N ARG A 368 28.52 -9.90 -38.82
CA ARG A 368 27.24 -9.30 -39.24
C ARG A 368 26.65 -8.29 -38.25
N LEU A 369 27.05 -8.38 -36.97
CA LEU A 369 26.63 -7.47 -35.92
C LEU A 369 27.64 -6.31 -35.71
N GLY A 370 28.79 -6.34 -36.37
CA GLY A 370 29.85 -5.34 -36.29
C GLY A 370 31.07 -5.76 -35.46
N ALA A 371 31.15 -7.03 -35.02
CA ALA A 371 32.24 -7.56 -34.21
C ALA A 371 32.95 -8.71 -34.92
N ASP A 372 33.60 -8.44 -36.05
CA ASP A 372 34.38 -9.44 -36.78
C ASP A 372 35.77 -9.62 -36.13
N PHE A 373 36.09 -10.85 -35.76
CA PHE A 373 37.36 -11.25 -35.17
C PHE A 373 38.11 -12.29 -36.01
N GLY A 374 37.69 -12.53 -37.25
CA GLY A 374 38.34 -13.49 -38.17
C GLY A 374 39.84 -13.20 -38.36
N MET A 375 40.22 -11.93 -38.34
CA MET A 375 41.62 -11.48 -38.41
C MET A 375 42.40 -11.71 -37.12
N LEU A 376 41.75 -11.59 -35.95
CA LEU A 376 42.39 -11.83 -34.64
C LEU A 376 42.77 -13.30 -34.48
N LEU A 377 42.02 -14.22 -35.10
CA LEU A 377 42.34 -15.65 -35.08
C LEU A 377 43.65 -15.98 -35.80
N ALA A 378 44.09 -15.15 -36.76
CA ALA A 378 45.42 -15.31 -37.38
C ALA A 378 46.56 -15.10 -36.37
N SER A 379 46.33 -14.34 -35.28
CA SER A 379 47.31 -14.13 -34.22
C SER A 379 47.48 -15.32 -33.27
N ILE A 380 46.63 -16.35 -33.36
CA ILE A 380 46.73 -17.57 -32.55
C ILE A 380 47.89 -18.47 -33.01
N GLY A 381 48.52 -18.16 -34.15
CA GLY A 381 49.67 -18.92 -34.65
C GLY A 381 49.30 -20.28 -35.22
N VAL A 382 48.05 -20.43 -35.67
CA VAL A 382 47.61 -21.62 -36.41
C VAL A 382 47.93 -21.39 -37.89
N ASP A 383 49.05 -21.91 -38.38
CA ASP A 383 49.47 -21.74 -39.78
C ASP A 383 48.37 -22.19 -40.78
N GLU A 384 47.61 -23.22 -40.39
CA GLU A 384 46.45 -23.77 -41.13
C GLU A 384 45.29 -22.77 -41.27
N TRP A 385 45.19 -21.76 -40.38
CA TRP A 385 44.13 -20.76 -40.41
C TRP A 385 44.19 -19.90 -41.66
N VAL A 386 45.39 -19.49 -42.07
CA VAL A 386 45.59 -18.63 -43.23
C VAL A 386 45.16 -19.34 -44.52
N GLU A 387 45.48 -20.63 -44.64
CA GLU A 387 45.07 -21.45 -45.77
C GLU A 387 43.57 -21.72 -45.79
N LEU A 388 42.98 -22.02 -44.62
CA LEU A 388 41.54 -22.26 -44.49
C LEU A 388 40.73 -21.00 -44.83
N VAL A 389 41.13 -19.82 -44.34
CA VAL A 389 40.47 -18.54 -44.64
C VAL A 389 40.59 -18.22 -46.13
N LYS A 390 41.74 -18.44 -46.76
CA LYS A 390 41.90 -18.31 -48.23
C LYS A 390 40.96 -19.25 -48.98
N ARG A 391 40.91 -20.53 -48.60
CA ARG A 391 40.04 -21.55 -49.21
C ARG A 391 38.56 -21.17 -49.07
N HIS A 392 38.14 -20.76 -47.88
CA HIS A 392 36.76 -20.37 -47.60
C HIS A 392 36.37 -19.05 -48.31
N ARG A 393 37.27 -18.07 -48.40
CA ARG A 393 37.04 -16.82 -49.16
C ARG A 393 36.89 -17.08 -50.66
N LEU A 394 37.67 -17.99 -51.22
CA LEU A 394 37.55 -18.42 -52.62
C LEU A 394 36.22 -19.16 -52.88
N LEU A 395 35.79 -20.01 -51.94
CA LEU A 395 34.50 -20.71 -52.04
C LEU A 395 33.32 -19.74 -51.91
N ALA A 396 33.38 -18.78 -50.99
CA ALA A 396 32.36 -17.73 -50.85
C ALA A 396 32.27 -16.87 -52.12
N GLY A 397 33.41 -16.43 -52.68
CA GLY A 397 33.43 -15.67 -53.93
C GLY A 397 32.92 -16.46 -55.13
N ARG A 398 33.17 -17.77 -55.19
CA ARG A 398 32.58 -18.65 -56.22
C ARG A 398 31.07 -18.79 -56.07
N LEU A 399 30.55 -18.91 -54.84
CA LEU A 399 29.12 -18.96 -54.58
C LEU A 399 28.44 -17.63 -54.94
N GLU A 400 29.05 -16.49 -54.62
CA GLU A 400 28.55 -15.17 -55.01
C GLU A 400 28.56 -14.97 -56.53
N SER A 401 29.59 -15.44 -57.23
CA SER A 401 29.62 -15.47 -58.70
C SER A 401 28.50 -16.33 -59.27
N VAL A 402 28.28 -17.54 -58.76
CA VAL A 402 27.22 -18.44 -59.23
C VAL A 402 25.82 -17.86 -58.95
N ILE A 403 25.61 -17.22 -57.80
CA ILE A 403 24.35 -16.53 -57.47
C ILE A 403 24.16 -15.28 -58.35
N GLY A 404 25.25 -14.56 -58.64
CA GLY A 404 25.26 -13.42 -59.56
C GLY A 404 24.92 -13.83 -60.99
N ASP A 405 25.50 -14.91 -61.49
CA ASP A 405 25.22 -15.50 -62.80
C ASP A 405 23.77 -16.00 -62.89
N TYR A 406 23.23 -16.56 -61.80
CA TYR A 406 21.82 -16.97 -61.72
C TYR A 406 20.87 -15.77 -61.79
N ARG A 407 21.18 -14.66 -61.10
CA ARG A 407 20.41 -13.41 -61.19
C ARG A 407 20.54 -12.72 -62.55
N GLY A 408 21.73 -12.78 -63.16
CA GLY A 408 21.99 -12.26 -64.51
C GLY A 408 21.23 -13.01 -65.60
N ASN A 409 21.21 -14.34 -65.55
CA ASN A 409 20.45 -15.17 -66.48
C ASN A 409 18.92 -15.01 -66.32
N HIS A 410 18.43 -14.74 -65.12
CA HIS A 410 17.00 -14.43 -64.94
C HIS A 410 16.62 -13.02 -65.44
N ALA A 411 17.54 -12.06 -65.40
CA ALA A 411 17.32 -10.73 -65.96
C ALA A 411 17.36 -10.72 -67.50
N SER A 412 18.16 -11.59 -68.14
CA SER A 412 18.23 -11.71 -69.61
C SER A 412 17.10 -12.52 -70.25
N VAL A 413 16.33 -13.27 -69.46
CA VAL A 413 15.15 -14.03 -69.93
C VAL A 413 13.85 -13.22 -69.78
N ALA A 414 13.88 -12.11 -69.05
CA ALA A 414 12.75 -11.20 -68.83
C ALA A 414 12.79 -9.92 -69.69
N SER A 415 13.73 -9.81 -70.63
CA SER A 415 13.85 -8.71 -71.60
C SER A 415 13.41 -9.12 -73.00
#